data_AF-A0A2N0U143-F1
#
_entry.id   AF-A0A2N0U143-F1
#
_cell.length_a   1.000
_cell.length_b   1.000
_cell.length_c   1.000
_cell.angle_alpha   90.00
_cell.angle_beta   90.00
_cell.angle_gamma   90.00
#
_symmetry.space_group_name_H-M   'P 1'
#
loop_
_entity.id
_entity.type
_entity.pdbx_description
1 polymer ?
#
loop_
_entity_poly.entity_id
_entity_poly.type
_entity_poly.pdbx_seq_one_letter_code
_entity_poly.pdbx_strand_id
1 'polypeptide(L)'
;MERITTICLVFILFIIAGCNEDPLNESTDEAGEAVRNSYGGASGDGAGEPSAENPGNGDPDSSGLITAGEWKDLENWNFWLELKNTQKFAEKINYWEFYFNNRVSVSLKNMSALPVIDATIELNDEQTNTIWTAKTDNKGTAELWINPFERTASSNLANYSLRINGEKINTTLKGIGQGINEIQLKNTEVVPNKVEIAFIVDATGSMSDELEFLKDDLKSIIQKVENSNSNLDIFTSAVFYRDTEDEYLVKQSDFSSDINTTLGFINNQSANGGGDFPEAVHTALNTTLNDLQWSTSALPV
;
A
#
# COMPACT_ATOMS: atom_id res chain seq x y z
N MET A 1 -28.71 -6.81 -53.11
CA MET A 1 -29.43 -8.04 -53.50
C MET A 1 -28.67 -9.18 -52.83
N GLU A 2 -29.06 -9.55 -51.61
CA GLU A 2 -30.09 -10.56 -51.31
C GLU A 2 -29.70 -11.94 -51.86
N ARG A 3 -29.75 -13.08 -51.14
CA ARG A 3 -30.19 -13.46 -49.79
C ARG A 3 -29.87 -14.98 -49.65
N ILE A 4 -29.61 -15.48 -48.42
CA ILE A 4 -30.14 -16.74 -47.82
C ILE A 4 -29.69 -18.09 -48.47
N THR A 5 -29.41 -19.22 -47.83
CA THR A 5 -29.30 -19.80 -46.47
C THR A 5 -28.98 -21.28 -46.71
N THR A 6 -28.21 -21.99 -45.86
CA THR A 6 -28.47 -23.39 -45.45
C THR A 6 -27.53 -23.81 -44.32
N ILE A 7 -28.17 -24.27 -43.25
CA ILE A 7 -27.68 -24.86 -42.01
C ILE A 7 -27.08 -26.25 -42.28
N CYS A 8 -25.97 -26.60 -41.64
CA CYS A 8 -25.67 -27.99 -41.34
C CYS A 8 -25.11 -28.12 -39.91
N LEU A 9 -25.98 -28.67 -39.06
CA LEU A 9 -25.78 -29.05 -37.68
C LEU A 9 -25.11 -30.42 -37.67
N VAL A 10 -23.93 -30.58 -37.03
CA VAL A 10 -23.42 -31.90 -36.66
C VAL A 10 -23.03 -31.88 -35.18
N PHE A 11 -23.96 -32.42 -34.39
CA PHE A 11 -23.73 -32.94 -33.05
C PHE A 11 -22.96 -34.25 -33.17
N ILE A 12 -21.80 -34.38 -32.54
CA ILE A 12 -21.31 -35.68 -32.05
C ILE A 12 -20.87 -35.51 -30.61
N LEU A 13 -21.72 -36.02 -29.73
CA LEU A 13 -21.48 -36.31 -28.34
C LEU A 13 -20.83 -37.70 -28.25
N PHE A 14 -19.68 -37.81 -27.60
CA PHE A 14 -19.24 -39.06 -26.97
C PHE A 14 -18.65 -38.73 -25.61
N ILE A 15 -19.48 -38.92 -24.58
CA ILE A 15 -19.08 -39.15 -23.19
C ILE A 15 -18.68 -40.62 -23.11
N ILE A 16 -17.51 -40.97 -22.54
CA ILE A 16 -17.38 -41.81 -21.31
C ILE A 16 -16.03 -41.52 -20.63
N ALA A 17 -16.17 -41.27 -19.32
CA ALA A 17 -15.23 -41.13 -18.22
C ALA A 17 -13.85 -41.81 -18.27
N GLY A 18 -12.88 -41.08 -17.73
CA GLY A 18 -11.75 -41.60 -16.97
C GLY A 18 -11.38 -40.56 -15.90
N CYS A 19 -11.65 -40.88 -14.64
CA CYS A 19 -11.28 -40.05 -13.48
C CYS A 19 -9.78 -39.78 -13.46
N ASN A 20 -9.40 -38.53 -13.16
CA ASN A 20 -8.19 -38.26 -12.40
C ASN A 20 -8.56 -37.15 -11.41
N GLU A 21 -8.72 -37.54 -10.16
CA GLU A 21 -8.63 -36.63 -9.02
C GLU A 21 -7.15 -36.27 -8.88
N ASP A 22 -6.82 -34.99 -8.99
CA ASP A 22 -5.63 -34.44 -8.36
C ASP A 22 -6.07 -33.22 -7.53
N PRO A 23 -6.06 -33.32 -6.20
CA PRO A 23 -6.26 -32.18 -5.32
C PRO A 23 -4.95 -31.38 -5.30
N LEU A 24 -4.98 -30.12 -5.76
CA LEU A 24 -3.92 -29.19 -5.41
C LEU A 24 -4.09 -28.80 -3.95
N ASN A 25 -3.56 -29.67 -3.10
CA ASN A 25 -3.08 -29.39 -1.76
C ASN A 25 -1.83 -28.52 -1.92
N GLU A 26 -1.97 -27.19 -1.90
CA GLU A 26 -0.84 -26.28 -1.68
C GLU A 26 -0.90 -25.80 -0.23
N SER A 27 -0.13 -26.48 0.62
CA SER A 27 0.29 -25.97 1.92
C SER A 27 1.08 -24.68 1.71
N THR A 28 0.60 -23.57 2.26
CA THR A 28 1.28 -22.26 2.27
C THR A 28 2.45 -22.18 3.25
N ASP A 29 2.96 -23.30 3.76
CA ASP A 29 4.00 -23.32 4.78
C ASP A 29 5.36 -22.81 4.26
N GLU A 30 5.69 -23.01 2.98
CA GLU A 30 7.04 -22.66 2.47
C GLU A 30 7.23 -21.16 2.18
N ALA A 31 6.16 -20.41 1.87
CA ALA A 31 6.25 -18.94 1.74
C ALA A 31 6.42 -18.27 3.11
N GLY A 32 5.81 -18.84 4.15
CA GLY A 32 6.03 -18.43 5.55
C GLY A 32 7.40 -18.80 6.07
N GLU A 33 7.97 -19.94 5.66
CA GLU A 33 9.32 -20.36 6.07
C GLU A 33 10.44 -19.50 5.45
N ALA A 34 10.29 -19.06 4.19
CA ALA A 34 11.26 -18.15 3.56
C ALA A 34 11.35 -16.80 4.30
N VAL A 35 10.24 -16.32 4.85
CA VAL A 35 10.19 -15.09 5.67
C VAL A 35 10.70 -15.33 7.09
N ARG A 36 10.35 -16.47 7.73
CA ARG A 36 10.83 -16.84 9.08
C ARG A 36 12.35 -16.99 9.16
N ASN A 37 12.99 -17.55 8.15
CA ASN A 37 14.45 -17.75 8.16
C ASN A 37 15.28 -16.45 8.07
N SER A 38 14.66 -15.31 7.71
CA SER A 38 15.33 -14.01 7.74
C SER A 38 15.37 -13.36 9.13
N TYR A 39 14.56 -13.84 10.09
CA TYR A 39 14.45 -13.29 11.45
C TYR A 39 15.22 -14.09 12.51
N GLY A 40 16.10 -15.03 12.10
CA GLY A 40 16.91 -15.84 13.00
C GLY A 40 18.04 -15.06 13.70
N GLY A 41 17.68 -14.23 14.68
CA GLY A 41 18.61 -13.41 15.45
C GLY A 41 18.16 -13.18 16.89
N ALA A 42 18.24 -14.23 17.71
CA ALA A 42 18.29 -14.23 19.19
C ALA A 42 17.05 -13.77 19.99
N SER A 43 16.31 -14.72 20.58
CA SER A 43 15.79 -14.63 21.95
C SER A 43 15.58 -16.04 22.52
N GLY A 44 15.98 -16.27 23.77
CA GLY A 44 16.17 -17.61 24.35
C GLY A 44 14.92 -18.35 24.83
N ASP A 45 15.09 -19.67 24.95
CA ASP A 45 14.15 -20.64 25.47
C ASP A 45 13.63 -20.29 26.89
N GLY A 46 12.31 -20.28 27.03
CA GLY A 46 11.61 -20.24 28.31
C GLY A 46 10.22 -20.87 28.14
N ALA A 47 10.11 -22.17 28.41
CA ALA A 47 8.85 -22.91 28.39
C ALA A 47 7.92 -22.46 29.55
N GLY A 48 6.68 -22.12 29.22
CA GLY A 48 5.59 -21.88 30.16
C GLY A 48 4.27 -22.43 29.60
N GLU A 49 3.57 -23.25 30.39
CA GLU A 49 2.31 -23.94 30.08
C GLU A 49 1.10 -23.00 29.85
N PRO A 50 0.03 -23.47 29.18
CA PRO A 50 -1.08 -22.62 28.74
C PRO A 50 -2.08 -22.34 29.87
N SER A 51 -2.41 -21.07 30.08
CA SER A 51 -3.52 -20.65 30.95
C SER A 51 -4.70 -20.13 30.12
N ALA A 52 -5.88 -20.59 30.52
CA ALA A 52 -7.21 -20.45 29.94
C ALA A 52 -7.60 -19.08 29.33
N GLU A 53 -8.35 -19.20 28.22
CA GLU A 53 -9.11 -18.17 27.52
C GLU A 53 -9.95 -17.31 28.47
N ASN A 54 -9.80 -15.99 28.33
CA ASN A 54 -10.73 -15.00 28.84
C ASN A 54 -11.17 -14.16 27.62
N PRO A 55 -12.47 -14.06 27.29
CA PRO A 55 -12.90 -13.23 26.17
C PRO A 55 -12.60 -11.78 26.53
N GLY A 56 -11.78 -11.13 25.70
CA GLY A 56 -11.29 -9.77 25.90
C GLY A 56 -12.44 -8.80 26.15
N ASN A 57 -12.54 -8.33 27.39
CA ASN A 57 -13.46 -7.28 27.78
C ASN A 57 -12.68 -5.96 27.80
N GLY A 58 -12.51 -5.35 26.63
CA GLY A 58 -12.13 -3.94 26.42
C GLY A 58 -11.26 -3.26 27.49
N ASP A 59 -10.12 -3.87 27.84
CA ASP A 59 -9.15 -3.28 28.78
C ASP A 59 -8.09 -2.50 27.97
N PRO A 60 -7.86 -1.19 28.24
CA PRO A 60 -6.96 -0.35 27.43
C PRO A 60 -5.47 -0.74 27.42
N ASP A 61 -5.08 -1.82 28.12
CA ASP A 61 -3.69 -2.20 28.37
C ASP A 61 -3.14 -3.25 27.37
N SER A 62 -3.89 -3.53 26.29
CA SER A 62 -3.53 -4.51 25.27
C SER A 62 -2.75 -3.91 24.08
N SER A 63 -2.45 -2.61 24.09
CA SER A 63 -1.73 -1.96 22.99
C SER A 63 -0.27 -2.42 22.90
N GLY A 64 0.22 -2.74 21.72
CA GLY A 64 1.57 -3.26 21.47
C GLY A 64 1.70 -4.79 21.55
N LEU A 65 0.57 -5.51 21.62
CA LEU A 65 0.55 -6.98 21.50
C LEU A 65 0.63 -7.47 20.05
N ILE A 66 0.26 -6.64 19.08
CA ILE A 66 0.46 -6.97 17.67
C ILE A 66 1.95 -6.88 17.34
N THR A 67 2.53 -8.02 16.96
CA THR A 67 3.96 -8.19 16.64
C THR A 67 4.26 -8.10 15.14
N ALA A 68 3.34 -7.55 14.36
CA ALA A 68 3.52 -7.43 12.92
C ALA A 68 4.80 -6.63 12.59
N GLY A 69 5.63 -7.17 11.70
CA GLY A 69 6.85 -6.49 11.25
C GLY A 69 6.52 -5.30 10.34
N GLU A 70 7.32 -4.23 10.45
CA GLU A 70 7.28 -3.13 9.48
C GLU A 70 8.09 -3.52 8.23
N TRP A 71 7.49 -3.39 7.05
CA TRP A 71 8.17 -3.59 5.78
C TRP A 71 7.92 -2.40 4.85
N LYS A 72 9.00 -1.86 4.28
CA LYS A 72 8.95 -0.81 3.27
C LYS A 72 9.73 -1.21 2.04
N ASP A 73 9.02 -1.57 0.96
CA ASP A 73 9.62 -2.00 -0.30
C ASP A 73 10.58 -0.96 -0.89
N LEU A 74 10.28 0.32 -0.73
CA LEU A 74 11.11 1.41 -1.26
C LEU A 74 12.51 1.45 -0.64
N GLU A 75 12.63 1.06 0.63
CA GLU A 75 13.91 0.96 1.37
C GLU A 75 14.60 -0.38 1.12
N ASN A 76 13.83 -1.43 0.78
CA ASN A 76 14.31 -2.79 0.49
C ASN A 76 14.24 -3.11 -1.01
N TRP A 77 14.48 -2.12 -1.87
CA TRP A 77 14.16 -2.22 -3.29
C TRP A 77 14.95 -3.29 -4.04
N ASN A 78 16.18 -3.61 -3.59
CA ASN A 78 16.95 -4.70 -4.17
C ASN A 78 16.25 -6.06 -3.94
N PHE A 79 15.71 -6.29 -2.74
CA PHE A 79 14.91 -7.47 -2.46
C PHE A 79 13.66 -7.50 -3.35
N TRP A 80 12.93 -6.38 -3.45
CA TRP A 80 11.77 -6.28 -4.34
C TRP A 80 12.13 -6.63 -5.79
N LEU A 81 13.26 -6.12 -6.30
CA LEU A 81 13.76 -6.44 -7.64
C LEU A 81 14.14 -7.90 -7.81
N GLU A 82 14.58 -8.58 -6.75
CA GLU A 82 14.93 -9.99 -6.78
C GLU A 82 13.70 -10.90 -6.83
N LEU A 83 12.55 -10.44 -6.31
CA LEU A 83 11.29 -11.20 -6.38
C LEU A 83 10.95 -11.59 -7.82
N LYS A 84 11.25 -10.74 -8.82
CA LYS A 84 11.02 -11.04 -10.25
C LYS A 84 11.76 -12.27 -10.77
N ASN A 85 12.80 -12.72 -10.07
CA ASN A 85 13.57 -13.90 -10.44
C ASN A 85 12.97 -15.18 -9.84
N THR A 86 11.97 -15.06 -8.95
CA THR A 86 11.22 -16.19 -8.43
C THR A 86 10.14 -16.62 -9.41
N GLN A 87 9.90 -17.93 -9.53
CA GLN A 87 8.94 -18.47 -10.50
C GLN A 87 7.52 -17.90 -10.29
N LYS A 88 7.09 -17.74 -9.04
CA LYS A 88 5.74 -17.26 -8.68
C LYS A 88 5.51 -15.78 -9.01
N PHE A 89 6.52 -14.93 -8.84
CA PHE A 89 6.37 -13.47 -9.03
C PHE A 89 6.80 -13.00 -10.43
N ALA A 90 7.68 -13.74 -11.13
CA ALA A 90 8.07 -13.45 -12.51
C ALA A 90 6.85 -13.31 -13.44
N GLU A 91 5.86 -14.19 -13.27
CA GLU A 91 4.62 -14.18 -14.05
C GLU A 91 3.73 -12.96 -13.71
N LYS A 92 3.76 -12.49 -12.46
CA LYS A 92 2.94 -11.37 -11.99
C LYS A 92 3.34 -10.04 -12.61
N ILE A 93 4.63 -9.82 -12.86
CA ILE A 93 5.11 -8.60 -13.55
C ILE A 93 4.53 -8.49 -14.96
N ASN A 94 4.43 -9.62 -15.68
CA ASN A 94 3.83 -9.62 -17.00
C ASN A 94 2.30 -9.47 -16.95
N TYR A 95 1.67 -10.00 -15.90
CA TYR A 95 0.23 -9.85 -15.68
C TYR A 95 -0.18 -8.41 -15.33
N TRP A 96 0.58 -7.73 -14.47
CA TRP A 96 0.30 -6.35 -14.07
C TRP A 96 0.77 -5.30 -15.08
N GLU A 97 1.67 -5.68 -16.00
CA GLU A 97 2.28 -4.78 -16.99
C GLU A 97 3.01 -3.57 -16.35
N PHE A 98 3.50 -3.75 -15.12
CA PHE A 98 4.26 -2.74 -14.37
C PHE A 98 5.77 -3.06 -14.36
N TYR A 99 6.56 -2.14 -14.89
CA TYR A 99 8.00 -2.25 -15.11
C TYR A 99 8.75 -1.14 -14.37
N PHE A 100 8.95 -1.30 -13.06
CA PHE A 100 9.59 -0.30 -12.20
C PHE A 100 11.13 -0.24 -12.31
N ASN A 101 11.70 -0.58 -13.47
CA ASN A 101 13.15 -0.64 -13.69
C ASN A 101 13.82 0.75 -13.69
N ASN A 102 13.06 1.81 -13.93
CA ASN A 102 13.57 3.17 -14.08
C ASN A 102 13.04 4.09 -12.97
N ARG A 103 13.40 3.77 -11.73
CA ARG A 103 13.04 4.57 -10.54
C ARG A 103 13.99 5.75 -10.36
N VAL A 104 13.45 6.92 -10.02
CA VAL A 104 14.17 8.14 -9.65
C VAL A 104 13.71 8.56 -8.25
N SER A 105 14.58 8.40 -7.26
CA SER A 105 14.31 8.76 -5.87
C SER A 105 14.78 10.19 -5.60
N VAL A 106 13.94 11.03 -4.98
CA VAL A 106 14.23 12.44 -4.70
C VAL A 106 14.07 12.73 -3.20
N SER A 107 15.00 13.52 -2.64
CA SER A 107 14.90 14.04 -1.27
C SER A 107 15.03 15.56 -1.29
N LEU A 108 14.03 16.25 -0.76
CA LEU A 108 13.96 17.71 -0.71
C LEU A 108 14.17 18.19 0.71
N LYS A 109 15.13 19.11 0.87
CA LYS A 109 15.36 19.83 2.13
C LYS A 109 15.36 21.32 1.89
N ASN A 110 14.97 22.10 2.89
CA ASN A 110 15.15 23.54 2.86
C ASN A 110 16.59 23.93 3.24
N MET A 111 16.89 25.23 3.23
CA MET A 111 18.22 25.76 3.62
C MET A 111 18.60 25.49 5.08
N SER A 112 17.64 25.16 5.94
CA SER A 112 17.85 24.75 7.33
C SER A 112 17.97 23.23 7.49
N ALA A 113 18.12 22.48 6.39
CA ALA A 113 18.19 21.02 6.35
C ALA A 113 16.94 20.28 6.87
N LEU A 114 15.80 20.97 6.96
CA LEU A 114 14.50 20.36 7.29
C LEU A 114 13.84 19.83 6.01
N PRO A 115 13.04 18.74 6.10
CA PRO A 115 12.34 18.18 4.95
C PRO A 115 11.33 19.18 4.38
N VAL A 116 11.19 19.18 3.06
CA VAL A 116 10.12 19.93 2.37
C VAL A 116 8.97 18.98 2.10
N ILE A 117 7.85 19.18 2.78
CA ILE A 117 6.68 18.30 2.77
C ILE A 117 5.65 18.81 1.75
N ASP A 118 4.94 17.90 1.09
CA ASP A 118 3.87 18.17 0.10
C ASP A 118 4.32 19.03 -1.11
N ALA A 119 5.62 19.00 -1.43
CA ALA A 119 6.15 19.63 -2.63
C ALA A 119 5.81 18.77 -3.85
N THR A 120 5.26 19.39 -4.88
CA THR A 120 4.96 18.71 -6.14
C THR A 120 6.25 18.57 -6.95
N ILE A 121 6.60 17.34 -7.30
CA ILE A 121 7.73 17.01 -8.16
C ILE A 121 7.18 16.44 -9.47
N GLU A 122 7.55 17.08 -10.57
CA GLU A 122 7.24 16.62 -11.92
C GLU A 122 8.53 16.10 -12.58
N LEU A 123 8.46 14.90 -13.15
CA LEU A 123 9.50 14.36 -14.02
C LEU A 123 9.11 14.65 -15.47
N ASN A 124 9.97 15.37 -16.18
CA ASN A 124 9.74 15.78 -17.56
C ASN A 124 10.69 15.06 -18.53
N ASP A 125 10.18 14.73 -19.71
CA ASP A 125 10.98 14.23 -20.84
C ASP A 125 11.74 15.37 -21.58
N GLU A 126 12.45 15.01 -22.65
CA GLU A 126 13.24 15.93 -23.47
C GLU A 126 12.37 16.98 -24.19
N GLN A 127 11.12 16.61 -24.50
CA GLN A 127 10.11 17.48 -25.10
C GLN A 127 9.38 18.34 -24.05
N THR A 128 9.77 18.27 -22.78
CA THR A 128 9.18 18.98 -21.64
C THR A 128 7.78 18.52 -21.23
N ASN A 129 7.32 17.37 -21.70
CA ASN A 129 6.06 16.78 -21.23
C ASN A 129 6.26 16.19 -19.83
N THR A 130 5.28 16.37 -18.94
CA THR A 130 5.28 15.70 -17.62
C THR A 130 4.90 14.22 -17.81
N ILE A 131 5.82 13.32 -17.48
CA ILE A 131 5.62 11.87 -17.58
C ILE A 131 5.27 11.22 -16.25
N TRP A 132 5.59 11.89 -15.14
CA TRP A 132 5.25 11.46 -13.80
C TRP A 132 5.13 12.66 -12.86
N THR A 133 4.18 12.60 -11.93
CA THR A 133 4.01 13.60 -10.87
C THR A 133 3.91 12.89 -9.54
N ALA A 134 4.64 13.39 -8.54
CA ALA A 134 4.59 12.91 -7.17
C ALA A 134 4.60 14.09 -6.19
N LYS A 135 4.20 13.84 -4.95
CA LYS A 135 4.33 14.78 -3.83
C LYS A 135 5.29 14.23 -2.79
N THR A 136 6.06 15.09 -2.14
CA THR A 136 6.96 14.64 -1.07
C THR A 136 6.21 14.27 0.21
N ASP A 137 6.66 13.20 0.86
CA ASP A 137 6.14 12.72 2.14
C ASP A 137 6.64 13.57 3.34
N ASN A 138 6.35 13.10 4.55
CA ASN A 138 6.78 13.74 5.80
C ASN A 138 8.31 13.75 6.02
N LYS A 139 9.08 12.94 5.27
CA LYS A 139 10.55 12.95 5.25
C LYS A 139 11.10 13.82 4.12
N GLY A 140 10.23 14.47 3.34
CA GLY A 140 10.60 15.26 2.18
C GLY A 140 11.05 14.38 1.01
N THR A 141 10.64 13.12 0.97
CA THR A 141 11.03 12.15 -0.07
C THR A 141 9.88 11.84 -1.02
N ALA A 142 10.21 11.60 -2.28
CA ALA A 142 9.26 11.12 -3.28
C ALA A 142 9.95 10.20 -4.28
N GLU A 143 9.18 9.29 -4.86
CA GLU A 143 9.62 8.36 -5.90
C GLU A 143 8.91 8.69 -7.21
N LEU A 144 9.69 8.69 -8.30
CA LEU A 144 9.19 8.91 -9.65
C LEU A 144 9.62 7.76 -10.55
N TRP A 145 8.83 7.46 -11.57
CA TRP A 145 9.10 6.36 -12.49
C TRP A 145 9.10 6.83 -13.93
N ILE A 146 10.08 6.36 -14.70
CA ILE A 146 10.14 6.57 -16.15
C ILE A 146 9.46 5.39 -16.84
N ASN A 147 8.39 5.68 -17.57
CA ASN A 147 7.61 4.75 -18.37
C ASN A 147 7.30 3.41 -17.64
N PRO A 148 6.70 3.43 -16.44
CA PRO A 148 6.45 2.21 -15.67
C PRO A 148 5.46 1.26 -16.34
N PHE A 149 4.72 1.70 -17.36
CA PHE A 149 3.76 0.87 -18.12
C PHE A 149 4.31 0.40 -19.47
N GLU A 150 5.60 0.63 -19.73
CA GLU A 150 6.27 0.18 -20.95
C GLU A 150 7.43 -0.75 -20.59
N ARG A 151 7.63 -1.78 -21.40
CA ARG A 151 8.71 -2.76 -21.21
C ARG A 151 10.06 -2.19 -21.67
N THR A 152 10.52 -1.16 -20.98
CA THR A 152 11.76 -0.43 -21.31
C THR A 152 12.88 -0.84 -20.36
N ALA A 153 13.94 -1.45 -20.90
CA ALA A 153 15.02 -2.03 -20.09
C ALA A 153 15.84 -0.98 -19.31
N SER A 154 16.11 0.17 -19.92
CA SER A 154 16.79 1.30 -19.28
C SER A 154 16.48 2.60 -20.02
N SER A 155 16.48 3.71 -19.29
CA SER A 155 16.29 5.05 -19.84
C SER A 155 17.56 5.90 -19.71
N ASN A 156 17.87 6.70 -20.74
CA ASN A 156 18.94 7.67 -20.64
C ASN A 156 18.48 8.87 -19.79
N LEU A 157 18.93 8.93 -18.54
CA LEU A 157 18.56 9.97 -17.57
C LEU A 157 18.89 11.40 -18.02
N ALA A 158 19.84 11.57 -18.95
CA ALA A 158 20.16 12.88 -19.52
C ALA A 158 19.00 13.50 -20.32
N ASN A 159 18.04 12.69 -20.74
CA ASN A 159 16.85 13.14 -21.47
C ASN A 159 15.72 13.60 -20.54
N TYR A 160 15.92 13.55 -19.22
CA TYR A 160 14.89 13.86 -18.24
C TYR A 160 15.32 15.01 -17.32
N SER A 161 14.33 15.73 -16.82
CA SER A 161 14.55 16.82 -15.86
C SER A 161 13.46 16.86 -14.81
N LEU A 162 13.72 17.52 -13.69
CA LEU A 162 12.75 17.70 -12.62
C LEU A 162 12.23 19.14 -12.62
N ARG A 163 10.95 19.30 -12.32
CA ARG A 163 10.37 20.55 -11.83
C ARG A 163 9.85 20.33 -10.43
N ILE A 164 10.11 21.30 -9.55
CA ILE A 164 9.62 21.28 -8.17
C ILE A 164 8.75 22.52 -7.99
N ASN A 165 7.49 22.32 -7.61
CA ASN A 165 6.49 23.39 -7.49
C ASN A 165 6.44 24.28 -8.76
N GLY A 166 6.59 23.67 -9.93
CA GLY A 166 6.61 24.35 -11.22
C GLY A 166 7.96 24.95 -11.63
N GLU A 167 8.96 25.01 -10.76
CA GLU A 167 10.30 25.54 -11.08
C GLU A 167 11.25 24.43 -11.58
N LYS A 168 11.90 24.66 -12.71
CA LYS A 168 12.86 23.70 -13.27
C LYS A 168 14.12 23.62 -12.40
N ILE A 169 14.52 22.39 -12.06
CA ILE A 169 15.73 22.12 -11.31
C ILE A 169 16.86 21.75 -12.25
N ASN A 170 17.99 22.45 -12.11
CA ASN A 170 19.21 22.11 -12.82
C ASN A 170 20.00 21.08 -12.02
N THR A 171 19.80 19.79 -12.31
CA THR A 171 20.52 18.67 -11.70
C THR A 171 20.73 17.55 -12.69
N THR A 172 21.79 16.76 -12.50
CA THR A 172 21.98 15.49 -13.22
C THR A 172 21.27 14.39 -12.43
N LEU A 173 20.29 13.75 -13.05
CA LEU A 173 19.50 12.73 -12.38
C LEU A 173 20.29 11.45 -12.12
N LYS A 174 20.10 10.92 -10.91
CA LYS A 174 20.50 9.59 -10.48
C LYS A 174 19.29 8.69 -10.57
N GLY A 175 19.46 7.54 -11.22
CA GLY A 175 18.47 6.49 -11.27
C GLY A 175 18.70 5.45 -10.17
N ILE A 176 17.96 4.36 -10.30
CA ILE A 176 18.10 3.17 -9.47
C ILE A 176 19.56 2.72 -9.32
N GLY A 177 19.97 2.40 -8.08
CA GLY A 177 21.34 1.96 -7.76
C GLY A 177 22.41 3.07 -7.79
N GLN A 178 22.08 4.29 -8.23
CA GLN A 178 23.01 5.42 -8.28
C GLN A 178 22.87 6.38 -7.08
N GLY A 179 21.90 6.12 -6.20
CA GLY A 179 21.62 6.91 -4.99
C GLY A 179 20.44 7.87 -5.16
N ILE A 180 20.22 8.72 -4.15
CA ILE A 180 19.09 9.65 -4.08
C ILE A 180 19.48 11.01 -4.69
N ASN A 181 18.53 11.65 -5.36
CA ASN A 181 18.63 13.02 -5.85
C ASN A 181 18.30 13.99 -4.70
N GLU A 182 19.33 14.42 -3.97
CA GLU A 182 19.18 15.39 -2.87
C GLU A 182 19.18 16.82 -3.42
N ILE A 183 18.10 17.56 -3.15
CA ILE A 183 17.90 18.92 -3.67
C ILE A 183 17.57 19.85 -2.50
N GLN A 184 18.29 20.98 -2.43
CA GLN A 184 18.02 22.04 -1.46
C GLN A 184 17.18 23.15 -2.09
N LEU A 185 16.04 23.48 -1.47
CA LEU A 185 15.17 24.58 -1.89
C LEU A 185 15.40 25.83 -1.04
N LYS A 186 15.49 26.98 -1.73
CA LYS A 186 15.69 28.28 -1.10
C LYS A 186 14.40 28.87 -0.54
N ASN A 187 13.30 28.69 -1.26
CA ASN A 187 11.98 29.21 -0.88
C ASN A 187 11.07 28.02 -0.54
N THR A 188 10.71 27.89 0.74
CA THR A 188 9.76 26.89 1.22
C THR A 188 8.72 27.61 2.07
N GLU A 189 7.74 28.23 1.42
CA GLU A 189 6.78 29.10 2.12
C GLU A 189 5.66 28.32 2.84
N VAL A 190 5.51 27.02 2.58
CA VAL A 190 4.39 26.23 3.12
C VAL A 190 4.90 24.92 3.70
N VAL A 191 4.73 24.75 5.01
CA VAL A 191 4.68 23.44 5.64
C VAL A 191 3.19 23.16 5.86
N PRO A 192 2.61 22.10 5.28
CA PRO A 192 1.23 21.73 5.57
C PRO A 192 1.07 21.54 7.07
N ASN A 193 0.14 22.29 7.67
CA ASN A 193 -0.25 22.07 9.07
C ASN A 193 -1.39 21.06 9.16
N LYS A 194 -2.01 20.69 8.04
CA LYS A 194 -3.11 19.72 7.97
C LYS A 194 -2.60 18.35 7.55
N VAL A 195 -2.96 17.33 8.31
CA VAL A 195 -2.66 15.91 8.02
C VAL A 195 -3.97 15.15 7.96
N GLU A 196 -4.16 14.36 6.91
CA GLU A 196 -5.29 13.45 6.76
C GLU A 196 -4.77 12.02 6.78
N ILE A 197 -5.30 11.19 7.69
CA ILE A 197 -4.87 9.80 7.88
C ILE A 197 -6.05 8.86 7.62
N ALA A 198 -5.92 7.94 6.66
CA ALA A 198 -6.96 6.95 6.37
C ALA A 198 -6.50 5.53 6.75
N PHE A 199 -7.20 4.89 7.68
CA PHE A 199 -6.93 3.49 8.06
C PHE A 199 -7.67 2.53 7.15
N ILE A 200 -6.97 1.72 6.38
CA ILE A 200 -7.58 0.66 5.57
C ILE A 200 -7.40 -0.67 6.30
N VAL A 201 -8.51 -1.33 6.64
CA VAL A 201 -8.52 -2.49 7.53
C VAL A 201 -9.29 -3.66 6.91
N ASP A 202 -8.64 -4.82 6.92
CA ASP A 202 -9.28 -6.11 6.62
C ASP A 202 -10.18 -6.52 7.78
N ALA A 203 -11.43 -6.84 7.50
CA ALA A 203 -12.40 -7.34 8.47
C ALA A 203 -13.03 -8.67 8.05
N THR A 204 -12.29 -9.49 7.31
CA THR A 204 -12.64 -10.89 7.09
C THR A 204 -12.54 -11.71 8.37
N GLY A 205 -13.22 -12.86 8.42
CA GLY A 205 -13.24 -13.72 9.60
C GLY A 205 -11.85 -14.17 10.07
N SER A 206 -10.87 -14.23 9.16
CA SER A 206 -9.48 -14.58 9.49
C SER A 206 -8.80 -13.58 10.43
N MET A 207 -9.28 -12.33 10.46
CA MET A 207 -8.79 -11.24 11.29
C MET A 207 -9.55 -11.10 12.62
N SER A 208 -10.41 -12.06 12.99
CA SER A 208 -11.34 -11.89 14.12
C SER A 208 -10.65 -11.66 15.46
N ASP A 209 -9.58 -12.41 15.74
CA ASP A 209 -8.85 -12.27 17.00
C ASP A 209 -7.98 -11.02 16.96
N GLU A 210 -7.36 -10.73 15.81
CA GLU A 210 -6.48 -9.59 15.58
C GLU A 210 -7.23 -8.26 15.56
N LEU A 211 -8.48 -8.23 15.08
CA LEU A 211 -9.22 -6.99 14.89
C LEU A 211 -9.49 -6.29 16.23
N GLU A 212 -9.80 -7.03 17.29
CA GLU A 212 -10.03 -6.42 18.60
C GLU A 212 -8.75 -5.78 19.15
N PHE A 213 -7.59 -6.43 19.01
CA PHE A 213 -6.31 -5.83 19.36
C PHE A 213 -5.96 -4.64 18.45
N LEU A 214 -6.28 -4.73 17.16
CA LEU A 214 -6.03 -3.66 16.19
C LEU A 214 -6.83 -2.41 16.54
N LYS A 215 -8.06 -2.54 17.02
CA LYS A 215 -8.85 -1.39 17.48
C LYS A 215 -8.16 -0.65 18.62
N ASP A 216 -7.63 -1.38 19.60
CA ASP A 216 -6.90 -0.80 20.73
C ASP A 216 -5.57 -0.14 20.28
N ASP A 217 -4.85 -0.78 19.36
CA ASP A 217 -3.61 -0.23 18.79
C ASP A 217 -3.88 1.03 17.95
N LEU A 218 -4.87 1.00 17.07
CA LEU A 218 -5.30 2.17 16.29
C LEU A 218 -5.69 3.31 17.22
N LYS A 219 -6.46 3.03 18.29
CA LYS A 219 -6.80 4.03 19.29
C LYS A 219 -5.57 4.66 19.94
N SER A 220 -4.62 3.83 20.39
CA SER A 220 -3.37 4.27 21.00
C SER A 220 -2.54 5.13 20.03
N ILE A 221 -2.40 4.68 18.78
CA ILE A 221 -1.67 5.41 17.73
C ILE A 221 -2.29 6.77 17.48
N ILE A 222 -3.61 6.83 17.25
CA ILE A 222 -4.24 8.09 16.88
C ILE A 222 -4.19 9.08 18.06
N GLN A 223 -4.39 8.62 19.30
CA GLN A 223 -4.21 9.44 20.51
C GLN A 223 -2.77 9.94 20.68
N LYS A 224 -1.77 9.10 20.38
CA LYS A 224 -0.36 9.49 20.45
C LYS A 224 0.00 10.53 19.39
N VAL A 225 -0.53 10.38 18.18
CA VAL A 225 -0.33 11.34 17.08
C VAL A 225 -0.92 12.70 17.45
N GLU A 226 -2.13 12.74 18.01
CA GLU A 226 -2.76 13.97 18.50
C GLU A 226 -1.93 14.64 19.61
N ASN A 227 -1.55 13.89 20.65
CA ASN A 227 -0.83 14.43 21.81
C ASN A 227 0.59 14.92 21.45
N SER A 228 1.24 14.30 20.47
CA SER A 228 2.62 14.64 20.07
C SER A 228 2.68 15.80 19.07
N ASN A 229 1.56 16.17 18.45
CA ASN A 229 1.52 17.11 17.33
C ASN A 229 0.44 18.18 17.51
N SER A 230 0.42 18.86 18.65
CA SER A 230 -0.59 19.88 18.98
C SER A 230 -0.67 21.08 18.01
N ASN A 231 0.30 21.24 17.12
CA ASN A 231 0.32 22.28 16.08
C ASN A 231 -0.22 21.79 14.71
N LEU A 232 -0.60 20.51 14.60
CA LEU A 232 -1.15 19.94 13.38
C LEU A 232 -2.67 19.80 13.49
N ASP A 233 -3.36 20.18 12.43
CA ASP A 233 -4.78 19.89 12.22
C ASP A 233 -4.90 18.46 11.68
N ILE A 234 -5.10 17.49 12.58
CA ILE A 234 -5.19 16.07 12.24
C ILE A 234 -6.63 15.69 11.95
N PHE A 235 -6.84 15.04 10.81
CA PHE A 235 -8.11 14.48 10.38
C PHE A 235 -7.92 12.99 10.15
N THR A 236 -8.88 12.19 10.58
CA THR A 236 -8.81 10.73 10.47
C THR A 236 -10.06 10.17 9.80
N SER A 237 -9.89 9.08 9.07
CA SER A 237 -10.94 8.28 8.44
C SER A 237 -10.55 6.81 8.56
N ALA A 238 -11.51 5.90 8.42
CA ALA A 238 -11.23 4.49 8.26
C ALA A 238 -12.09 3.86 7.16
N VAL A 239 -11.52 2.89 6.45
CA VAL A 239 -12.11 2.08 5.39
C VAL A 239 -11.93 0.62 5.78
N PHE A 240 -13.04 -0.09 5.97
CA PHE A 240 -13.07 -1.50 6.29
C PHE A 240 -13.58 -2.28 5.10
N TYR A 241 -12.96 -3.40 4.78
CA TYR A 241 -13.40 -4.27 3.70
C TYR A 241 -13.55 -5.72 4.16
N ARG A 242 -14.38 -6.47 3.43
CA ARG A 242 -14.52 -7.94 3.52
C ARG A 242 -14.51 -8.51 2.09
N ASP A 243 -14.96 -9.76 1.90
CA ASP A 243 -15.01 -10.36 0.58
C ASP A 243 -16.33 -10.05 -0.17
N THR A 244 -16.34 -10.37 -1.47
CA THR A 244 -17.31 -9.99 -2.49
C THR A 244 -18.72 -10.54 -2.22
N GLU A 245 -18.83 -11.63 -1.45
CA GLU A 245 -20.10 -12.28 -1.10
C GLU A 245 -20.56 -12.02 0.35
N ASP A 246 -19.81 -11.20 1.10
CA ASP A 246 -20.14 -10.88 2.49
C ASP A 246 -21.22 -9.80 2.63
N GLU A 247 -21.64 -9.56 3.88
CA GLU A 247 -22.64 -8.56 4.25
C GLU A 247 -22.36 -7.16 3.66
N TYR A 248 -21.08 -6.82 3.52
CA TYR A 248 -20.63 -5.62 2.84
C TYR A 248 -19.26 -5.85 2.21
N LEU A 249 -19.02 -5.19 1.07
CA LEU A 249 -17.71 -5.19 0.43
C LEU A 249 -16.79 -4.14 1.05
N VAL A 250 -17.28 -2.91 1.22
CA VAL A 250 -16.55 -1.80 1.86
C VAL A 250 -17.49 -0.96 2.72
N LYS A 251 -17.00 -0.54 3.89
CA LYS A 251 -17.59 0.50 4.75
C LYS A 251 -16.54 1.56 5.01
N GLN A 252 -16.93 2.83 5.00
CA GLN A 252 -16.01 3.93 5.30
C GLN A 252 -16.63 4.96 6.26
N SER A 253 -15.77 5.68 6.97
CA SER A 253 -16.11 6.94 7.64
C SER A 253 -15.55 8.12 6.85
N ASP A 254 -16.23 9.27 6.87
CA ASP A 254 -15.65 10.50 6.34
C ASP A 254 -14.48 10.98 7.22
N PHE A 255 -13.64 11.87 6.68
CA PHE A 255 -12.61 12.54 7.45
C PHE A 255 -13.21 13.41 8.56
N SER A 256 -12.74 13.21 9.79
CA SER A 256 -13.14 13.99 10.96
C SER A 256 -11.91 14.49 11.71
N SER A 257 -11.97 15.74 12.19
CA SER A 257 -11.02 16.29 13.16
C SER A 257 -11.34 15.86 14.60
N ASP A 258 -12.54 15.33 14.85
CA ASP A 258 -12.84 14.65 16.12
C ASP A 258 -12.50 13.17 15.97
N ILE A 259 -11.36 12.81 16.56
CA ILE A 259 -10.85 11.44 16.64
C ILE A 259 -11.89 10.44 17.16
N ASN A 260 -12.76 10.86 18.08
CA ASN A 260 -13.75 9.96 18.67
C ASN A 260 -14.80 9.52 17.66
N THR A 261 -15.03 10.31 16.60
CA THR A 261 -15.90 9.92 15.49
C THR A 261 -15.30 8.69 14.76
N THR A 262 -14.02 8.75 14.40
CA THR A 262 -13.32 7.64 13.73
C THR A 262 -13.17 6.43 14.65
N LEU A 263 -12.83 6.65 15.93
CA LEU A 263 -12.74 5.57 16.92
C LEU A 263 -14.10 4.89 17.16
N GLY A 264 -15.18 5.67 17.24
CA GLY A 264 -16.54 5.14 17.34
C GLY A 264 -16.91 4.31 16.12
N PHE A 265 -16.53 4.74 14.93
CA PHE A 265 -16.71 3.95 13.70
C PHE A 265 -15.91 2.63 13.76
N ILE A 266 -14.62 2.68 14.08
CA ILE A 266 -13.73 1.51 14.20
C ILE A 266 -14.29 0.51 15.23
N ASN A 267 -14.71 0.97 16.41
CA ASN A 267 -15.23 0.11 17.48
C ASN A 267 -16.52 -0.64 17.10
N ASN A 268 -17.30 -0.09 16.17
CA ASN A 268 -18.53 -0.73 15.68
C ASN A 268 -18.29 -1.77 14.59
N GLN A 269 -17.05 -1.96 14.13
CA GLN A 269 -16.73 -2.99 13.14
C GLN A 269 -16.52 -4.34 13.82
N SER A 270 -16.75 -5.41 13.09
CA SER A 270 -16.43 -6.76 13.51
C SER A 270 -15.91 -7.56 12.32
N ALA A 271 -15.07 -8.54 12.59
CA ALA A 271 -14.61 -9.46 11.58
C ALA A 271 -15.70 -10.48 11.27
N ASN A 272 -15.92 -10.77 9.99
CA ASN A 272 -16.81 -11.85 9.57
C ASN A 272 -16.54 -12.24 8.12
N GLY A 273 -17.09 -13.36 7.69
CA GLY A 273 -17.06 -13.71 6.28
C GLY A 273 -15.68 -14.12 5.76
N GLY A 274 -15.50 -13.97 4.45
CA GLY A 274 -14.36 -14.47 3.67
C GLY A 274 -14.44 -15.97 3.39
N GLY A 275 -13.28 -16.58 3.15
CA GLY A 275 -13.13 -18.02 2.94
C GLY A 275 -12.85 -18.40 1.48
N ASP A 276 -13.05 -17.47 0.55
CA ASP A 276 -12.48 -17.50 -0.79
C ASP A 276 -11.23 -16.64 -0.89
N PHE A 277 -10.43 -16.91 -1.92
CA PHE A 277 -9.29 -16.09 -2.30
C PHE A 277 -9.50 -15.67 -3.75
N PRO A 278 -9.24 -14.40 -4.13
CA PRO A 278 -8.57 -13.35 -3.36
C PRO A 278 -9.49 -12.29 -2.72
N GLU A 279 -9.06 -11.78 -1.56
CA GLU A 279 -9.69 -10.68 -0.81
C GLU A 279 -9.85 -9.36 -1.60
N ALA A 280 -10.83 -8.53 -1.20
CA ALA A 280 -11.21 -7.30 -1.90
C ALA A 280 -10.34 -6.05 -1.62
N VAL A 281 -9.05 -6.23 -1.31
CA VAL A 281 -8.09 -5.16 -0.98
C VAL A 281 -8.08 -4.03 -2.02
N HIS A 282 -8.11 -4.40 -3.31
CA HIS A 282 -8.11 -3.45 -4.42
C HIS A 282 -9.35 -2.53 -4.43
N THR A 283 -10.50 -3.04 -3.99
CA THR A 283 -11.73 -2.27 -3.88
C THR A 283 -11.64 -1.28 -2.72
N ALA A 284 -11.06 -1.70 -1.58
CA ALA A 284 -10.80 -0.83 -0.45
C ALA A 284 -9.83 0.31 -0.80
N LEU A 285 -8.75 0.01 -1.54
CA LEU A 285 -7.81 1.01 -2.03
C LEU A 285 -8.48 1.98 -3.01
N ASN A 286 -9.29 1.50 -3.96
CA ASN A 286 -10.02 2.37 -4.87
C ASN A 286 -10.96 3.32 -4.12
N THR A 287 -11.71 2.78 -3.15
CA THR A 287 -12.62 3.55 -2.29
C THR A 287 -11.85 4.62 -1.51
N THR A 288 -10.72 4.24 -0.93
CA THR A 288 -9.85 5.16 -0.18
C THR A 288 -9.32 6.28 -1.07
N LEU A 289 -8.87 5.98 -2.29
CA LEU A 289 -8.24 6.97 -3.17
C LEU A 289 -9.24 7.89 -3.88
N ASN A 290 -10.40 7.35 -4.28
CA ASN A 290 -11.33 8.04 -5.18
C ASN A 290 -12.62 8.52 -4.48
N ASP A 291 -13.06 7.84 -3.43
CA ASP A 291 -14.34 8.13 -2.78
C ASP A 291 -14.17 8.95 -1.49
N LEU A 292 -13.08 8.72 -0.73
CA LEU A 292 -12.74 9.62 0.38
C LEU A 292 -12.39 11.02 -0.14
N GLN A 293 -12.95 12.04 0.52
CA GLN A 293 -12.79 13.43 0.12
C GLN A 293 -11.50 14.03 0.70
N TRP A 294 -10.36 13.64 0.14
CA TRP A 294 -9.05 14.20 0.48
C TRP A 294 -8.97 15.68 0.17
N SER A 295 -8.37 16.45 1.07
CA SER A 295 -8.11 17.86 0.87
C SER A 295 -6.91 18.06 -0.05
N THR A 296 -7.00 19.03 -0.96
CA THR A 296 -5.90 19.38 -1.87
C THR A 296 -4.68 19.99 -1.16
N SER A 297 -4.85 20.43 0.09
CA SER A 297 -3.84 21.11 0.90
C SER A 297 -3.49 20.38 2.21
N ALA A 298 -3.80 19.08 2.30
CA ALA A 298 -3.39 18.23 3.41
C ALA A 298 -2.25 17.31 2.94
N LEU A 299 -1.39 16.90 3.88
CA LEU A 299 -0.54 15.75 3.66
C LEU A 299 -1.40 14.48 3.84
N PRO A 300 -1.62 13.68 2.78
CA PRO A 300 -2.30 12.40 2.90
C PRO A 300 -1.36 11.35 3.49
N VAL A 301 -1.89 10.54 4.41
CA VAL A 301 -1.20 9.43 5.10
C VAL A 301 -2.05 8.18 5.06
#